data_AF-A0A537JCL8-F1
#
_entry.id   AF-A0A537JCL8-F1
#
_cell.length_a   1.000
_cell.length_b   1.000
_cell.length_c   1.000
_cell.angle_alpha   90.00
_cell.angle_beta   90.00
_cell.angle_gamma   90.00
#
_symmetry.space_group_name_H-M   'P 1'
#
loop_
_entity.id
_entity.type
_entity.pdbx_description
1 polymer ?
#
loop_
_entity_poly.entity_id
_entity_poly.type
_entity_poly.pdbx_seq_one_letter_code
_entity_poly.pdbx_strand_id
1 'polypeptide(L)'
;MSTGAGEDQIQANLSYVRSISAALEHGGYRMGKAAPLPNVAIRPWLYGLMALGALAAGAMAVGETAAILGRPVPPRVLGAGVLAGGVVTAAVVILHHVTLWSQLLALLAALAFPTLSLMGILPPPGASPRPPMAPGARVVLGSVLRLWAVSAGSALGGVLVAGLLSQWIFMLEIKEFLGVKLAHIVPVVLIGLMLAAADAPRGQLWPRLRAWARQPLLLEYGIVVIAVGLAAVFALGRTGNAGLPALGALELKSRVILSHLVVARPRTKEFLIGHPFLALAFALPALGLRRWVLPAALLGAIGQVGLVNSFSHIHTPIVYVVLRTLYALVIGSAIGAVLIVLVLWGRRRWSPHGTAPDAPRGRPVRA
;
A
#
# COMPACT_ATOMS: atom_id res chain seq x y z
N MET A 1 -4.77 30.27 -25.17
CA MET A 1 -4.66 31.45 -26.04
C MET A 1 -3.72 31.08 -27.17
N SER A 2 -4.21 30.94 -28.40
CA SER A 2 -3.33 30.86 -29.58
C SER A 2 -2.89 32.28 -29.89
N THR A 3 -1.60 32.56 -29.79
CA THR A 3 -1.05 33.83 -30.26
C THR A 3 -1.17 33.87 -31.79
N GLY A 4 -1.70 34.97 -32.30
CA GLY A 4 -1.85 35.18 -33.75
C GLY A 4 -0.48 35.35 -34.40
N ALA A 5 -0.34 34.89 -35.65
CA ALA A 5 0.88 35.11 -36.42
C ALA A 5 1.13 36.63 -36.55
N GLY A 6 2.21 37.12 -35.94
CA GLY A 6 2.61 38.54 -35.96
C GLY A 6 2.72 39.23 -34.59
N GLU A 7 2.30 38.58 -33.49
CA GLU A 7 2.55 39.12 -32.16
C GLU A 7 4.01 38.91 -31.74
N ASP A 8 4.66 39.99 -31.33
CA ASP A 8 5.98 39.93 -30.68
C ASP A 8 5.83 39.12 -29.38
N GLN A 9 6.29 37.87 -29.42
CA GLN A 9 6.17 36.90 -28.33
C GLN A 9 6.79 37.45 -27.04
N ILE A 10 7.77 38.34 -27.15
CA ILE A 10 8.38 39.01 -26.01
C ILE A 10 7.37 39.96 -25.36
N GLN A 11 6.66 40.78 -26.14
CA GLN A 11 5.63 41.68 -25.61
C GLN A 11 4.44 40.95 -25.00
N ALA A 12 4.03 39.82 -25.60
CA ALA A 12 2.99 38.97 -25.04
C ALA A 12 3.41 38.39 -23.67
N ASN A 13 4.66 37.90 -23.55
CA ASN A 13 5.19 37.41 -22.28
C ASN A 13 5.35 38.53 -21.24
N LEU A 14 5.84 39.71 -21.65
CA LEU A 14 6.00 40.86 -20.75
C LEU A 14 4.65 41.39 -20.24
N SER A 15 3.63 41.45 -21.11
CA SER A 15 2.28 41.85 -20.70
C SER A 15 1.66 40.83 -19.74
N TYR A 16 1.89 39.53 -19.97
CA TYR A 16 1.48 38.47 -19.07
C TYR A 16 2.16 38.57 -17.69
N VAL A 17 3.49 38.77 -17.65
CA VAL A 17 4.21 38.95 -16.38
C VAL A 17 3.74 40.20 -15.63
N ARG A 18 3.48 41.31 -16.35
CA ARG A 18 2.93 42.53 -15.74
C ARG A 18 1.53 42.33 -15.16
N SER A 19 0.66 41.58 -15.82
CA SER A 19 -0.69 41.33 -15.31
C SER A 19 -0.68 40.48 -14.05
N ILE A 20 0.19 39.46 -13.98
CA ILE A 20 0.45 38.70 -12.76
C ILE A 20 1.00 39.63 -11.67
N SER A 21 1.93 40.51 -12.04
CA SER A 21 2.56 41.43 -11.07
C SER A 21 1.55 42.35 -10.42
N ALA A 22 0.71 43.01 -11.23
CA ALA A 22 -0.33 43.91 -10.76
C ALA A 22 -1.36 43.18 -9.88
N ALA A 23 -1.74 41.95 -10.25
CA ALA A 23 -2.68 41.15 -9.46
C ALA A 23 -2.10 40.78 -8.07
N LEU A 24 -0.82 40.44 -8.00
CA LEU A 24 -0.14 40.14 -6.74
C LEU A 24 0.02 41.38 -5.86
N GLU A 25 0.37 42.53 -6.42
CA GLU A 25 0.45 43.79 -5.69
C GLU A 25 -0.92 44.21 -5.14
N HIS A 26 -1.98 44.07 -5.93
CA HIS A 26 -3.36 44.30 -5.49
C HIS A 26 -3.78 43.33 -4.37
N GLY A 27 -3.23 42.11 -4.36
CA GLY A 27 -3.38 41.13 -3.28
C GLY A 27 -2.55 41.43 -2.03
N GLY A 28 -1.83 42.55 -1.97
CA GLY A 28 -1.00 42.96 -0.84
C GLY A 28 0.41 42.36 -0.80
N TYR A 29 0.84 41.67 -1.86
CA TYR A 29 2.19 41.13 -1.96
C TYR A 29 3.17 42.22 -2.42
N ARG A 30 4.41 42.16 -1.92
CA ARG A 30 5.50 43.05 -2.35
C ARG A 30 6.41 42.34 -3.33
N MET A 31 6.68 42.98 -4.47
CA MET A 31 7.63 42.44 -5.43
C MET A 31 9.07 42.54 -4.93
N GLY A 32 9.80 41.44 -5.07
CA GLY A 32 11.21 41.33 -4.74
C GLY A 32 12.02 40.86 -5.95
N LYS A 33 13.35 40.81 -5.79
CA LYS A 33 14.22 40.20 -6.81
C LYS A 33 13.95 38.70 -6.87
N ALA A 34 13.85 38.16 -8.08
CA ALA A 34 13.81 36.71 -8.29
C ALA A 34 15.09 36.09 -7.73
N ALA A 35 14.96 35.30 -6.67
CA ALA A 35 16.06 34.56 -6.07
C ALA A 35 15.83 33.05 -6.30
N PRO A 36 16.89 32.27 -6.56
CA PRO A 36 16.75 30.82 -6.59
C PRO A 36 16.28 30.32 -5.22
N LEU A 37 15.52 29.23 -5.20
CA LEU A 37 15.09 28.60 -3.96
C LEU A 37 16.32 28.23 -3.12
N PRO A 38 16.25 28.37 -1.78
CA PRO A 38 17.37 28.07 -0.89
C PRO A 38 17.75 26.60 -1.05
N ASN A 39 19.03 26.25 -1.00
CA ASN A 39 19.42 24.85 -1.15
C ASN A 39 18.91 24.00 0.04
N VAL A 40 17.87 23.19 -0.20
CA VAL A 40 17.40 22.18 0.77
C VAL A 40 18.32 20.97 0.63
N ALA A 41 19.50 21.08 1.24
CA ALA A 41 20.46 19.99 1.32
C ALA A 41 20.14 19.10 2.53
N ILE A 42 19.88 17.82 2.27
CA ILE A 42 19.77 16.81 3.34
C ILE A 42 21.16 16.68 3.97
N ARG A 43 21.24 16.75 5.31
CA ARG A 43 22.53 16.53 6.00
C ARG A 43 23.05 15.12 5.64
N PRO A 44 24.33 14.97 5.24
CA PRO A 44 24.85 13.68 4.77
C PRO A 44 24.65 12.50 5.71
N TRP A 45 24.77 12.71 7.02
CA TRP A 45 24.55 11.66 8.02
C TRP A 45 23.07 11.24 8.12
N LEU A 46 22.12 12.18 7.97
CA LEU A 46 20.69 11.87 7.91
C LEU A 46 20.37 11.07 6.65
N TYR A 47 20.97 11.46 5.52
CA TYR A 47 20.84 10.72 4.27
C TYR A 47 21.37 9.29 4.41
N GLY A 48 22.56 9.13 5.01
CA GLY A 48 23.16 7.82 5.28
C GLY A 48 22.28 6.96 6.20
N LEU A 49 21.69 7.54 7.24
CA LEU A 49 20.76 6.84 8.13
C LEU A 49 19.49 6.37 7.39
N MET A 50 18.90 7.23 6.56
CA MET A 50 17.74 6.88 5.74
C MET A 50 18.07 5.78 4.72
N ALA A 51 19.23 5.89 4.06
CA ALA A 51 19.71 4.88 3.12
C ALA A 51 19.93 3.53 3.80
N LEU A 52 20.58 3.51 4.97
CA LEU A 52 20.77 2.30 5.76
C LEU A 52 19.43 1.66 6.14
N GLY A 53 18.45 2.46 6.58
CA GLY A 53 17.10 1.99 6.89
C GLY A 53 16.41 1.35 5.69
N ALA A 54 16.49 1.98 4.51
CA ALA A 54 15.91 1.44 3.29
C ALA A 54 16.60 0.14 2.84
N LEU A 55 17.93 0.08 2.92
CA LEU A 55 18.73 -1.10 2.59
C LEU A 55 18.45 -2.27 3.54
N ALA A 56 18.41 -2.00 4.85
CA ALA A 56 18.12 -3.00 5.86
C ALA A 56 16.69 -3.56 5.69
N ALA A 57 15.69 -2.68 5.51
CA ALA A 57 14.32 -3.11 5.25
C ALA A 57 14.23 -3.92 3.94
N GLY A 58 14.92 -3.49 2.89
CA GLY A 58 15.01 -4.23 1.62
C GLY A 58 15.60 -5.63 1.79
N ALA A 59 16.71 -5.74 2.51
CA ALA A 59 17.35 -7.02 2.80
C ALA A 59 16.46 -7.94 3.63
N MET A 60 15.78 -7.42 4.66
CA MET A 60 14.81 -8.17 5.45
C MET A 60 13.64 -8.65 4.58
N ALA A 61 13.07 -7.76 3.74
CA ALA A 61 11.98 -8.12 2.85
C ALA A 61 12.38 -9.25 1.90
N VAL A 62 13.57 -9.17 1.29
CA VAL A 62 14.10 -10.23 0.42
C VAL A 62 14.32 -11.53 1.19
N GLY A 63 14.93 -11.47 2.38
CA GLY A 63 15.21 -12.66 3.19
C GLY A 63 13.93 -13.41 3.59
N GLU A 64 12.96 -12.70 4.15
CA GLU A 64 11.70 -13.27 4.61
C GLU A 64 10.83 -13.78 3.46
N THR A 65 10.68 -12.99 2.37
CA THR A 65 9.93 -13.43 1.20
C THR A 65 10.55 -14.67 0.56
N ALA A 66 11.87 -14.69 0.38
CA ALA A 66 12.56 -15.82 -0.21
C ALA A 66 12.45 -17.09 0.67
N ALA A 67 12.55 -16.95 2.00
CA ALA A 67 12.34 -18.05 2.93
C ALA A 67 10.93 -18.63 2.83
N ILE A 68 9.90 -17.78 2.78
CA ILE A 68 8.49 -18.20 2.64
C ILE A 68 8.24 -18.89 1.29
N LEU A 69 8.91 -18.44 0.23
CA LEU A 69 8.84 -19.05 -1.10
C LEU A 69 9.72 -20.32 -1.25
N GLY A 70 10.34 -20.79 -0.16
CA GLY A 70 11.13 -22.02 -0.11
C GLY A 70 12.58 -21.88 -0.60
N ARG A 71 13.10 -20.67 -0.69
CA ARG A 71 14.50 -20.35 -1.07
C ARG A 71 15.14 -19.45 -0.01
N PRO A 72 15.42 -19.94 1.21
CA PRO A 72 16.02 -19.12 2.25
C PRO A 72 17.37 -18.56 1.80
N VAL A 73 17.55 -17.25 1.92
CA VAL A 73 18.81 -16.57 1.61
C VAL A 73 19.64 -16.49 2.90
N PRO A 74 20.93 -16.88 2.88
CA PRO A 74 21.76 -16.82 4.08
C PRO A 74 21.93 -15.37 4.57
N PRO A 75 21.86 -15.11 5.89
CA PRO A 75 21.98 -13.75 6.45
C PRO A 75 23.27 -13.02 6.06
N ARG A 76 24.36 -13.76 5.81
CA ARG A 76 25.64 -13.21 5.35
C ARG A 76 25.53 -12.52 3.99
N VAL A 77 24.75 -13.09 3.07
CA VAL A 77 24.54 -12.51 1.72
C VAL A 77 23.68 -11.25 1.82
N LEU A 78 22.64 -11.28 2.66
CA LEU A 78 21.81 -10.10 2.94
C LEU A 78 22.64 -8.97 3.58
N GLY A 79 23.45 -9.30 4.59
CA GLY A 79 24.35 -8.36 5.25
C GLY A 79 25.41 -7.78 4.29
N ALA A 80 26.00 -8.62 3.43
CA ALA A 80 26.93 -8.16 2.39
C ALA A 80 26.25 -7.20 1.41
N GLY A 81 25.00 -7.46 1.03
CA GLY A 81 24.21 -6.56 0.19
C GLY A 81 23.95 -5.20 0.85
N VAL A 82 23.63 -5.18 2.15
CA VAL A 82 23.47 -3.92 2.90
C VAL A 82 24.79 -3.14 2.99
N LEU A 83 25.90 -3.82 3.27
CA LEU A 83 27.22 -3.20 3.31
C LEU A 83 27.61 -2.61 1.95
N ALA A 84 27.42 -3.37 0.86
CA ALA A 84 27.67 -2.90 -0.49
C ALA A 84 26.80 -1.67 -0.83
N GLY A 85 25.51 -1.71 -0.51
CA GLY A 85 24.62 -0.56 -0.68
C GLY A 85 25.04 0.66 0.16
N GLY A 86 25.58 0.44 1.36
CA GLY A 86 26.15 1.49 2.21
C GLY A 86 27.38 2.13 1.58
N VAL A 87 28.29 1.34 1.04
CA VAL A 87 29.47 1.82 0.30
C VAL A 87 29.05 2.64 -0.93
N VAL A 88 28.09 2.13 -1.71
CA VAL A 88 27.53 2.88 -2.85
C VAL A 88 26.89 4.18 -2.40
N THR A 89 26.14 4.18 -1.29
CA THR A 89 25.57 5.41 -0.72
C THR A 89 26.65 6.43 -0.38
N ALA A 90 27.71 6.01 0.31
CA ALA A 90 28.82 6.89 0.65
C ALA A 90 29.50 7.46 -0.61
N ALA A 91 29.77 6.62 -1.60
CA ALA A 91 30.34 7.05 -2.88
C ALA A 91 29.44 8.06 -3.61
N VAL A 92 28.13 7.80 -3.70
CA VAL A 92 27.17 8.70 -4.36
C VAL A 92 27.08 10.07 -3.67
N VAL A 93 27.13 10.09 -2.34
CA VAL A 93 27.13 11.34 -1.56
C VAL A 93 28.40 12.16 -1.87
N ILE A 94 29.57 11.51 -1.94
CA ILE A 94 30.85 12.17 -2.28
C ILE A 94 30.86 12.67 -3.72
N LEU A 95 30.31 11.88 -4.65
CA LEU A 95 30.26 12.21 -6.09
C LEU A 95 29.10 13.15 -6.47
N HIS A 96 28.30 13.61 -5.50
CA HIS A 96 27.14 14.50 -5.72
C HIS A 96 26.03 13.98 -6.66
N HIS A 97 25.96 12.66 -6.93
CA HIS A 97 24.94 12.03 -7.79
C HIS A 97 23.70 11.52 -7.03
N VAL A 98 23.23 12.31 -6.06
CA VAL A 98 22.27 11.86 -5.03
C VAL A 98 20.87 11.56 -5.58
N THR A 99 20.45 12.20 -6.67
CA THR A 99 19.06 12.13 -7.17
C THR A 99 18.62 10.72 -7.59
N LEU A 100 19.39 10.04 -8.44
CA LEU A 100 19.02 8.69 -8.92
C LEU A 100 19.04 7.69 -7.77
N TRP A 101 20.08 7.73 -6.93
CA TRP A 101 20.22 6.82 -5.80
C TRP A 101 19.10 7.00 -4.78
N SER A 102 18.69 8.25 -4.49
CA SER A 102 17.51 8.53 -3.68
C SER A 102 16.24 7.90 -4.23
N GLN A 103 16.03 7.93 -5.55
CA GLN A 103 14.87 7.28 -6.15
C GLN A 103 14.91 5.76 -6.02
N LEU A 104 16.09 5.14 -6.15
CA LEU A 104 16.27 3.70 -5.98
C LEU A 104 16.05 3.27 -4.52
N LEU A 105 16.61 4.02 -3.56
CA LEU A 105 16.39 3.80 -2.12
C LEU A 105 14.91 4.01 -1.74
N ALA A 106 14.27 5.04 -2.30
CA ALA A 106 12.85 5.29 -2.11
C ALA A 106 12.00 4.16 -2.69
N LEU A 107 12.34 3.64 -3.88
CA LEU A 107 11.69 2.47 -4.44
C LEU A 107 11.88 1.23 -3.55
N LEU A 108 13.10 1.00 -3.07
CA LEU A 108 13.38 -0.10 -2.16
C LEU A 108 12.54 -0.01 -0.88
N ALA A 109 12.48 1.16 -0.25
CA ALA A 109 11.64 1.40 0.93
C ALA A 109 10.14 1.22 0.60
N ALA A 110 9.69 1.77 -0.53
CA ALA A 110 8.30 1.67 -0.97
C ALA A 110 7.85 0.23 -1.27
N LEU A 111 8.79 -0.66 -1.61
CA LEU A 111 8.54 -2.08 -1.80
C LEU A 111 8.66 -2.86 -0.49
N ALA A 112 9.71 -2.61 0.29
CA ALA A 112 10.07 -3.41 1.45
C ALA A 112 9.08 -3.27 2.60
N PHE A 113 8.74 -2.04 3.00
CA PHE A 113 7.90 -1.78 4.17
C PHE A 113 6.47 -2.34 4.04
N PRO A 114 5.72 -2.09 2.94
CA PRO A 114 4.40 -2.69 2.80
C PRO A 114 4.49 -4.21 2.65
N THR A 115 5.51 -4.75 1.99
CA THR A 115 5.71 -6.21 1.89
C THR A 115 5.92 -6.85 3.26
N LEU A 116 6.84 -6.31 4.06
CA LEU A 116 7.11 -6.78 5.44
C LEU A 116 5.87 -6.63 6.34
N SER A 117 5.18 -5.49 6.26
CA SER A 117 4.00 -5.23 7.07
C SER A 117 2.86 -6.20 6.74
N LEU A 118 2.64 -6.48 5.44
CA LEU A 118 1.62 -7.42 4.98
C LEU A 118 1.90 -8.88 5.36
N MET A 119 3.14 -9.23 5.75
CA MET A 119 3.45 -10.56 6.30
C MET A 119 2.66 -10.87 7.57
N GLY A 120 2.18 -9.84 8.29
CA GLY A 120 1.30 -10.03 9.45
C GLY A 120 -0.04 -10.72 9.14
N ILE A 121 -0.42 -10.85 7.86
CA ILE A 121 -1.60 -11.62 7.42
C ILE A 121 -1.31 -13.12 7.46
N LEU A 122 -0.05 -13.53 7.30
CA LEU A 122 0.32 -14.93 7.23
C LEU A 122 0.02 -15.66 8.54
N PRO A 123 -0.43 -16.93 8.46
CA PRO A 123 -0.63 -17.73 9.65
C PRO A 123 0.70 -17.95 10.38
N PRO A 124 0.72 -17.90 11.72
CA PRO A 124 1.91 -18.25 12.49
C PRO A 124 2.42 -19.66 12.15
N PRO A 125 3.74 -19.91 12.20
CA PRO A 125 4.27 -21.26 12.04
C PRO A 125 3.62 -22.23 13.02
N GLY A 126 3.10 -23.35 12.52
CA GLY A 126 2.43 -24.37 13.34
C GLY A 126 1.00 -24.02 13.78
N ALA A 127 0.40 -22.94 13.26
CA ALA A 127 -1.00 -22.61 13.55
C ALA A 127 -1.94 -23.76 13.15
N SER A 128 -2.88 -24.07 14.05
CA SER A 128 -3.88 -25.11 13.80
C SER A 128 -4.75 -24.73 12.59
N PRO A 129 -5.07 -25.68 11.69
CA PRO A 129 -5.90 -25.41 10.51
C PRO A 129 -7.31 -24.90 10.84
N ARG A 130 -7.78 -25.17 12.06
CA ARG A 130 -9.07 -24.75 12.61
C ARG A 130 -8.86 -24.22 14.03
N PRO A 131 -8.53 -22.93 14.21
CA PRO A 131 -8.44 -22.36 15.53
C PRO A 131 -9.85 -22.39 16.20
N PRO A 132 -9.92 -22.57 17.54
CA PRO A 132 -11.17 -22.44 18.26
C PRO A 132 -11.80 -21.06 18.04
N MET A 133 -13.12 -21.02 17.88
CA MET A 133 -13.83 -19.77 17.58
C MET A 133 -13.70 -18.80 18.77
N ALA A 134 -13.01 -17.69 18.54
CA ALA A 134 -12.93 -16.60 19.50
C ALA A 134 -14.25 -15.82 19.56
N PRO A 135 -14.57 -15.17 20.69
CA PRO A 135 -15.69 -14.24 20.78
C PRO A 135 -15.64 -13.18 19.67
N GLY A 136 -16.78 -12.89 19.03
CA GLY A 136 -16.85 -11.99 17.88
C GLY A 136 -16.22 -10.61 18.13
N ALA A 137 -16.41 -10.05 19.33
CA ALA A 137 -15.79 -8.78 19.73
C ALA A 137 -14.25 -8.84 19.76
N ARG A 138 -13.66 -9.97 20.21
CA ARG A 138 -12.20 -10.15 20.19
C ARG A 138 -11.66 -10.27 18.77
N VAL A 139 -12.42 -10.89 17.85
CA VAL A 139 -12.05 -10.98 16.43
C VAL A 139 -12.05 -9.59 15.78
N VAL A 140 -13.09 -8.79 16.01
CA VAL A 140 -13.18 -7.42 15.48
C VAL A 140 -12.04 -6.56 16.03
N LEU A 141 -11.87 -6.51 17.35
CA LEU A 141 -10.82 -5.70 17.98
C LEU A 141 -9.43 -6.13 17.53
N GLY A 142 -9.14 -7.44 17.54
CA GLY A 142 -7.85 -7.96 17.09
C GLY A 142 -7.56 -7.65 15.63
N SER A 143 -8.57 -7.68 14.76
CA SER A 143 -8.42 -7.36 13.33
C SER A 143 -8.16 -5.88 13.10
N VAL A 144 -8.85 -5.00 13.83
CA VAL A 144 -8.61 -3.55 13.78
C VAL A 144 -7.22 -3.23 14.31
N LEU A 145 -6.80 -3.77 15.46
CA LEU A 145 -5.46 -3.52 15.99
C LEU A 145 -4.36 -3.97 15.03
N ARG A 146 -4.51 -5.13 14.38
CA ARG A 146 -3.58 -5.60 13.34
C ARG A 146 -3.56 -4.68 12.11
N LEU A 147 -4.72 -4.19 11.67
CA LEU A 147 -4.80 -3.18 10.60
C LEU A 147 -3.96 -1.94 10.95
N TRP A 148 -4.10 -1.40 12.16
CA TRP A 148 -3.33 -0.25 12.60
C TRP A 148 -1.83 -0.55 12.68
N ALA A 149 -1.44 -1.71 13.21
CA ALA A 149 -0.03 -2.12 13.27
C ALA A 149 0.62 -2.24 11.88
N VAL A 150 -0.05 -2.91 10.93
CA VAL A 150 0.42 -3.06 9.55
C VAL A 150 0.47 -1.71 8.82
N SER A 151 -0.50 -0.84 9.10
CA SER A 151 -0.54 0.50 8.50
C SER A 151 0.53 1.42 9.07
N ALA A 152 0.86 1.31 10.36
CA ALA A 152 1.98 2.01 10.97
C ALA A 152 3.32 1.56 10.34
N GLY A 153 3.53 0.25 10.17
CA GLY A 153 4.70 -0.28 9.48
C GLY A 153 4.84 0.27 8.05
N SER A 154 3.75 0.27 7.28
CA SER A 154 3.74 0.84 5.93
C SER A 154 3.98 2.36 5.94
N ALA A 155 3.40 3.09 6.91
CA ALA A 155 3.58 4.53 7.07
C ALA A 155 5.04 4.91 7.36
N LEU A 156 5.77 4.12 8.16
CA LEU A 156 7.21 4.33 8.37
C LEU A 156 7.99 4.26 7.05
N GLY A 157 7.63 3.32 6.17
CA GLY A 157 8.18 3.27 4.81
C GLY A 157 7.83 4.50 3.99
N GLY A 158 6.59 4.99 4.08
CA GLY A 158 6.15 6.23 3.46
C GLY A 158 6.96 7.44 3.94
N VAL A 159 7.14 7.61 5.25
CA VAL A 159 7.95 8.70 5.82
C VAL A 159 9.39 8.62 5.33
N LEU A 160 9.96 7.42 5.25
CA LEU A 160 11.30 7.21 4.72
C LEU A 160 11.40 7.60 3.23
N VAL A 161 10.41 7.23 2.42
CA VAL A 161 10.29 7.65 1.01
C VAL A 161 10.23 9.16 0.89
N ALA A 162 9.40 9.83 1.69
CA ALA A 162 9.33 11.28 1.70
C ALA A 162 10.68 11.91 2.10
N GLY A 163 11.35 11.38 3.13
CA GLY A 163 12.67 11.86 3.55
C GLY A 163 13.71 11.77 2.43
N LEU A 164 13.78 10.63 1.73
CA LEU A 164 14.71 10.39 0.62
C LEU A 164 14.44 11.28 -0.62
N LEU A 165 13.18 11.70 -0.80
CA LEU A 165 12.73 12.55 -1.92
C LEU A 165 12.54 14.03 -1.52
N SER A 166 13.07 14.49 -0.39
CA SER A 166 12.89 15.86 0.14
C SER A 166 13.57 17.00 -0.64
N GLN A 167 14.07 16.74 -1.84
CA GLN A 167 14.72 17.75 -2.69
C GLN A 167 13.69 18.60 -3.44
N TRP A 168 14.01 19.86 -3.72
CA TRP A 168 13.12 20.79 -4.43
C TRP A 168 12.60 20.25 -5.75
N ILE A 169 13.41 19.50 -6.49
CA ILE A 169 13.00 18.96 -7.79
C ILE A 169 11.80 17.99 -7.69
N PHE A 170 11.65 17.32 -6.53
CA PHE A 170 10.50 16.45 -6.26
C PHE A 170 9.36 17.22 -5.57
N MET A 171 9.67 18.16 -4.68
CA MET A 171 8.65 19.01 -4.02
C MET A 171 7.92 19.92 -5.00
N LEU A 172 8.62 20.42 -6.01
CA LEU A 172 8.04 21.23 -7.09
C LEU A 172 7.44 20.38 -8.22
N GLU A 173 7.44 19.05 -8.07
CA GLU A 173 6.91 18.11 -9.07
C GLU A 173 7.57 18.22 -10.47
N ILE A 174 8.78 18.80 -10.54
CA ILE A 174 9.59 18.83 -11.76
C ILE A 174 10.03 17.42 -12.16
N LYS A 175 10.31 16.57 -11.16
CA LYS A 175 10.49 15.13 -11.32
C LYS A 175 9.48 14.38 -10.48
N GLU A 176 8.81 13.41 -11.07
CA GLU A 176 7.94 12.48 -10.36
C GLU A 176 8.70 11.23 -9.89
N PHE A 177 8.14 10.55 -8.89
CA PHE A 177 8.63 9.24 -8.47
C PHE A 177 8.24 8.19 -9.51
N LEU A 178 9.19 7.78 -10.37
CA LEU A 178 8.95 6.79 -11.44
C LEU A 178 8.57 5.40 -10.88
N GLY A 179 8.96 5.11 -9.64
CA GLY A 179 8.74 3.82 -8.98
C GLY A 179 7.29 3.53 -8.56
N VAL A 180 6.36 4.48 -8.72
CA VAL A 180 4.96 4.35 -8.27
C VAL A 180 4.30 3.07 -8.81
N LYS A 181 4.48 2.75 -10.09
CA LYS A 181 3.82 1.60 -10.71
C LYS A 181 4.33 0.27 -10.13
N LEU A 182 5.64 0.13 -10.00
CA LEU A 182 6.26 -1.05 -9.40
C LEU A 182 5.86 -1.18 -7.93
N ALA A 183 5.86 -0.07 -7.19
CA ALA A 183 5.43 -0.03 -5.80
C ALA A 183 4.00 -0.56 -5.65
N HIS A 184 3.08 -0.24 -6.56
CA HIS A 184 1.67 -0.73 -6.57
C HIS A 184 1.51 -2.22 -6.87
N ILE A 185 2.36 -2.78 -7.73
CA ILE A 185 2.16 -4.15 -8.23
C ILE A 185 2.90 -5.16 -7.36
N VAL A 186 4.17 -4.90 -7.07
CA VAL A 186 5.08 -5.91 -6.50
C VAL A 186 4.63 -6.39 -5.12
N PRO A 187 4.31 -5.55 -4.11
CA PRO A 187 3.86 -6.01 -2.80
C PRO A 187 2.55 -6.80 -2.86
N VAL A 188 1.63 -6.44 -3.76
CA VAL A 188 0.35 -7.13 -3.98
C VAL A 188 0.58 -8.52 -4.57
N VAL A 189 1.48 -8.65 -5.54
CA VAL A 189 1.85 -9.94 -6.11
C VAL A 189 2.58 -10.80 -5.08
N LEU A 190 3.53 -10.22 -4.34
CA LEU A 190 4.29 -10.93 -3.31
C LEU A 190 3.39 -11.48 -2.21
N ILE A 191 2.45 -10.70 -1.67
CA ILE A 191 1.55 -11.22 -0.64
C ILE A 191 0.67 -12.37 -1.16
N GLY A 192 0.23 -12.30 -2.43
CA GLY A 192 -0.51 -13.38 -3.07
C GLY A 192 0.31 -14.67 -3.17
N LEU A 193 1.57 -14.57 -3.62
CA LEU A 193 2.50 -15.70 -3.70
C LEU A 193 2.82 -16.27 -2.31
N MET A 194 3.01 -15.40 -1.31
CA MET A 194 3.33 -15.81 0.07
C MET A 194 2.15 -16.53 0.73
N LEU A 195 0.91 -16.08 0.51
CA LEU A 195 -0.28 -16.78 0.98
C LEU A 195 -0.45 -18.13 0.28
N ALA A 196 -0.23 -18.19 -1.04
CA ALA A 196 -0.25 -19.45 -1.77
C ALA A 196 0.85 -20.42 -1.29
N ALA A 197 2.02 -19.90 -0.92
CA ALA A 197 3.12 -20.67 -0.35
C ALA A 197 2.79 -21.19 1.06
N ALA A 198 2.14 -20.38 1.89
CA ALA A 198 1.73 -20.75 3.24
C ALA A 198 0.65 -21.85 3.26
N ASP A 199 -0.17 -21.94 2.22
CA ASP A 199 -1.19 -22.98 2.04
C ASP A 199 -0.64 -24.24 1.32
N ALA A 200 0.57 -24.19 0.76
CA ALA A 200 1.20 -25.31 0.06
C ALA A 200 2.14 -26.10 0.97
N PRO A 201 2.24 -27.44 0.82
CA PRO A 201 3.33 -28.20 1.39
C PRO A 201 4.68 -27.65 0.94
N ARG A 202 5.68 -27.70 1.82
CA ARG A 202 7.03 -27.16 1.54
C ARG A 202 7.56 -27.73 0.22
N GLY A 203 8.07 -26.84 -0.64
CA GLY A 203 8.62 -27.19 -1.95
C GLY A 203 7.60 -27.42 -3.07
N GLN A 204 6.30 -27.47 -2.79
CA GLN A 204 5.24 -27.73 -3.79
C GLN A 204 4.61 -26.47 -4.40
N LEU A 205 5.02 -25.27 -4.00
CA LEU A 205 4.49 -24.01 -4.54
C LEU A 205 4.63 -23.94 -6.07
N TRP A 206 5.87 -24.03 -6.59
CA TRP A 206 6.15 -23.87 -8.02
C TRP A 206 5.48 -24.95 -8.89
N PRO A 207 5.50 -26.25 -8.51
CA PRO A 207 4.71 -27.27 -9.21
C PRO A 207 3.21 -26.97 -9.23
N ARG A 208 2.61 -26.53 -8.11
CA ARG A 208 1.18 -26.19 -8.05
C ARG A 208 0.83 -25.00 -8.93
N LEU A 209 1.65 -23.95 -8.91
CA LEU A 209 1.45 -22.78 -9.77
C LEU A 209 1.55 -23.16 -11.26
N ARG A 210 2.52 -24.01 -11.63
CA ARG A 210 2.63 -24.53 -13.00
C ARG A 210 1.43 -25.40 -13.40
N ALA A 211 0.95 -26.25 -12.50
CA ALA A 211 -0.23 -27.07 -12.76
C ALA A 211 -1.48 -26.20 -12.93
N TRP A 212 -1.66 -25.20 -12.06
CA TRP A 212 -2.75 -24.23 -12.14
C TRP A 212 -2.70 -23.41 -13.44
N ALA A 213 -1.53 -22.91 -13.82
CA ALA A 213 -1.35 -22.14 -15.06
C ALA A 213 -1.60 -22.97 -16.34
N ARG A 214 -1.54 -24.31 -16.25
CA ARG A 214 -1.83 -25.23 -17.35
C ARG A 214 -3.29 -25.69 -17.37
N GLN A 215 -4.11 -25.29 -16.41
CA GLN A 215 -5.54 -25.61 -16.44
C GLN A 215 -6.22 -24.85 -17.57
N PRO A 216 -7.10 -25.51 -18.36
CA PRO A 216 -7.86 -24.82 -19.40
C PRO A 216 -8.75 -23.76 -18.74
N LEU A 217 -8.52 -22.50 -19.08
CA LEU A 217 -9.39 -21.40 -18.68
C LEU A 217 -10.68 -21.53 -19.49
N LEU A 218 -11.81 -21.75 -18.81
CA LEU A 218 -13.12 -21.58 -19.45
C LEU A 218 -13.19 -20.16 -20.02
N LEU A 219 -13.72 -20.03 -21.24
CA LEU A 219 -13.78 -18.77 -21.97
C LEU A 219 -14.43 -17.65 -21.14
N GLU A 220 -15.45 -18.00 -20.34
CA GLU A 220 -16.14 -17.11 -19.41
C GLU A 220 -15.19 -16.48 -18.36
N TYR A 221 -14.32 -17.29 -17.74
CA TYR A 221 -13.32 -16.78 -16.80
C TYR A 221 -12.21 -16.01 -17.51
N GLY A 222 -11.86 -16.40 -18.74
CA GLY A 222 -10.89 -15.67 -19.57
C GLY A 222 -11.35 -14.24 -19.87
N ILE A 223 -12.62 -14.06 -20.24
CA ILE A 223 -13.22 -12.74 -20.49
C ILE A 223 -13.20 -11.88 -19.22
N VAL A 224 -13.56 -12.46 -18.06
CA VAL A 224 -13.53 -11.74 -16.77
C VAL A 224 -12.10 -11.34 -16.40
N VAL A 225 -11.11 -12.21 -16.57
CA VAL A 225 -9.70 -11.89 -16.29
C VAL A 225 -9.20 -10.77 -17.20
N ILE A 226 -9.55 -10.80 -18.49
CA ILE A 226 -9.21 -9.73 -19.44
C ILE A 226 -9.87 -8.42 -19.03
N ALA A 227 -11.16 -8.42 -18.70
CA ALA A 227 -11.88 -7.23 -18.26
C ALA A 227 -11.30 -6.64 -16.97
N VAL A 228 -10.98 -7.48 -15.98
CA VAL A 228 -10.33 -7.06 -14.73
C VAL A 228 -8.92 -6.56 -15.00
N GLY A 229 -8.16 -7.21 -15.89
CA GLY A 229 -6.82 -6.78 -16.31
C GLY A 229 -6.84 -5.41 -16.98
N LEU A 230 -7.77 -5.18 -17.91
CA LEU A 230 -8.00 -3.88 -18.55
C LEU A 230 -8.41 -2.81 -17.53
N ALA A 231 -9.32 -3.13 -16.61
CA ALA A 231 -9.71 -2.21 -15.54
C ALA A 231 -8.53 -1.88 -14.61
N ALA A 232 -7.68 -2.87 -14.29
CA ALA A 232 -6.47 -2.68 -13.49
C ALA A 232 -5.43 -1.82 -14.24
N VAL A 233 -5.19 -2.06 -15.52
CA VAL A 233 -4.30 -1.23 -16.36
C VAL A 233 -4.82 0.19 -16.47
N PHE A 234 -6.12 0.37 -16.68
CA PHE A 234 -6.75 1.69 -16.74
C PHE A 234 -6.65 2.43 -15.40
N ALA A 235 -6.89 1.73 -14.28
CA ALA A 235 -6.72 2.28 -12.94
C ALA A 235 -5.25 2.60 -12.62
N LEU A 236 -4.31 1.77 -13.08
CA LEU A 236 -2.86 1.97 -12.96
C LEU A 236 -2.34 3.11 -13.85
N GLY A 237 -3.00 3.37 -14.99
CA GLY A 237 -2.70 4.49 -15.88
C GLY A 237 -3.17 5.84 -15.34
N ARG A 238 -4.20 5.84 -14.48
CA ARG A 238 -4.76 7.06 -13.86
C ARG A 238 -4.40 7.21 -12.37
N THR A 239 -3.30 6.58 -11.93
CA THR A 239 -2.86 6.52 -10.52
C THR A 239 -2.68 7.86 -9.81
N GLY A 240 -2.70 8.97 -10.54
CA GLY A 240 -2.53 10.31 -10.00
C GLY A 240 -3.79 10.93 -9.37
N ASN A 241 -5.01 10.70 -9.89
CA ASN A 241 -6.15 11.50 -9.39
C ASN A 241 -7.57 11.06 -9.83
N ALA A 242 -7.73 9.91 -10.46
CA ALA A 242 -9.04 9.51 -10.97
C ALA A 242 -9.67 8.40 -10.15
N GLY A 243 -10.94 8.61 -9.86
CA GLY A 243 -11.81 7.66 -9.21
C GLY A 243 -11.94 6.32 -9.90
N LEU A 244 -12.39 5.33 -9.14
CA LEU A 244 -12.79 4.02 -9.69
C LEU A 244 -13.99 4.24 -10.63
N PRO A 245 -13.88 3.91 -11.94
CA PRO A 245 -14.97 4.15 -12.89
C PRO A 245 -16.29 3.50 -12.48
N ALA A 246 -16.23 2.34 -11.81
CA ALA A 246 -17.39 1.58 -11.34
C ALA A 246 -18.16 2.24 -10.18
N LEU A 247 -17.58 3.23 -9.49
CA LEU A 247 -18.18 3.88 -8.33
C LEU A 247 -18.46 5.38 -8.55
N GLY A 248 -18.40 5.88 -9.78
CA GLY A 248 -18.39 7.32 -10.08
C GLY A 248 -19.40 8.17 -9.30
N ALA A 249 -20.65 7.73 -9.16
CA ALA A 249 -21.67 8.45 -8.40
C ALA A 249 -21.46 8.41 -6.86
N LEU A 250 -21.07 7.26 -6.31
CA LEU A 250 -20.75 7.11 -4.89
C LEU A 250 -19.46 7.87 -4.53
N GLU A 251 -18.49 7.87 -5.43
CA GLU A 251 -17.25 8.59 -5.25
C GLU A 251 -17.45 10.11 -5.29
N LEU A 252 -18.21 10.64 -6.26
CA LEU A 252 -18.53 12.06 -6.30
C LEU A 252 -19.30 12.50 -5.04
N LYS A 253 -20.27 11.72 -4.58
CA LYS A 253 -20.97 12.01 -3.32
C LYS A 253 -20.04 11.98 -2.11
N SER A 254 -19.18 10.96 -2.01
CA SER A 254 -18.16 10.90 -0.95
C SER A 254 -17.19 12.09 -1.00
N ARG A 255 -16.85 12.55 -2.22
CA ARG A 255 -15.95 13.69 -2.43
C ARG A 255 -16.53 14.98 -1.85
N VAL A 256 -17.80 15.25 -2.14
CA VAL A 256 -18.51 16.44 -1.65
C VAL A 256 -18.69 16.37 -0.13
N ILE A 257 -19.13 15.23 0.40
CA ILE A 257 -19.32 15.06 1.85
C ILE A 257 -18.00 15.24 2.60
N LEU A 258 -16.91 14.60 2.12
CA LEU A 258 -15.60 14.70 2.76
C LEU A 258 -14.99 16.10 2.63
N SER A 259 -15.20 16.84 1.53
CA SER A 259 -14.69 18.22 1.44
C SER A 259 -15.29 19.16 2.47
N HIS A 260 -16.48 18.87 2.99
CA HIS A 260 -17.11 19.66 4.06
C HIS A 260 -16.75 19.16 5.47
N LEU A 261 -16.34 17.90 5.61
CA LEU A 261 -16.11 17.28 6.93
C LEU A 261 -14.62 17.22 7.33
N VAL A 262 -13.68 17.19 6.38
CA VAL A 262 -12.26 16.97 6.68
C VAL A 262 -11.34 17.95 5.98
N VAL A 263 -10.30 18.39 6.72
CA VAL A 263 -9.25 19.31 6.25
C VAL A 263 -8.42 18.69 5.12
N ALA A 264 -8.21 17.36 5.16
CA ALA A 264 -7.46 16.61 4.17
C ALA A 264 -8.29 15.43 3.66
N ARG A 265 -8.67 15.42 2.39
CA ARG A 265 -9.51 14.36 1.81
C ARG A 265 -8.78 13.00 1.81
N PRO A 266 -9.32 11.93 2.42
CA PRO A 266 -8.76 10.58 2.31
C PRO A 266 -8.96 10.01 0.90
N ARG A 267 -8.02 9.16 0.45
CA ARG A 267 -8.13 8.49 -0.84
C ARG A 267 -9.20 7.42 -0.79
N THR A 268 -10.20 7.51 -1.69
CA THR A 268 -11.37 6.61 -1.71
C THR A 268 -11.00 5.13 -1.78
N LYS A 269 -9.98 4.78 -2.57
CA LYS A 269 -9.49 3.40 -2.69
C LYS A 269 -8.94 2.83 -1.37
N GLU A 270 -8.37 3.67 -0.50
CA GLU A 270 -7.77 3.24 0.77
C GLU A 270 -8.85 2.96 1.81
N PHE A 271 -9.77 3.90 2.05
CA PHE A 271 -10.77 3.76 3.11
C PHE A 271 -11.98 2.88 2.73
N LEU A 272 -12.34 2.80 1.44
CA LEU A 272 -13.53 2.07 1.00
C LEU A 272 -13.22 0.61 0.64
N ILE A 273 -12.00 0.33 0.18
CA ILE A 273 -11.59 -1.00 -0.29
C ILE A 273 -10.40 -1.51 0.52
N GLY A 274 -9.27 -0.82 0.48
CA GLY A 274 -8.02 -1.28 1.09
C GLY A 274 -8.15 -1.66 2.58
N HIS A 275 -8.32 -0.68 3.45
CA HIS A 275 -8.33 -0.90 4.90
C HIS A 275 -9.48 -1.82 5.37
N PRO A 276 -10.73 -1.70 4.86
CA PRO A 276 -11.81 -2.61 5.26
C PRO A 276 -11.53 -4.07 4.90
N PHE A 277 -11.06 -4.35 3.68
CA PHE A 277 -10.76 -5.71 3.25
C PHE A 277 -9.52 -6.26 3.93
N LEU A 278 -8.56 -5.41 4.31
CA LEU A 278 -7.42 -5.83 5.12
C LEU A 278 -7.86 -6.24 6.54
N ALA A 279 -8.73 -5.46 7.19
CA ALA A 279 -9.32 -5.86 8.48
C ALA A 279 -10.08 -7.18 8.35
N LEU A 280 -10.86 -7.34 7.28
CA LEU A 280 -11.55 -8.60 6.99
C LEU A 280 -10.57 -9.76 6.78
N ALA A 281 -9.45 -9.55 6.07
CA ALA A 281 -8.42 -10.57 5.85
C ALA A 281 -7.83 -11.10 7.17
N PHE A 282 -7.68 -10.26 8.19
CA PHE A 282 -7.25 -10.70 9.53
C PHE A 282 -8.33 -11.48 10.28
N ALA A 283 -9.60 -11.18 10.06
CA ALA A 283 -10.71 -11.86 10.72
C ALA A 283 -11.01 -13.25 10.12
N LEU A 284 -10.93 -13.39 8.80
CA LEU A 284 -11.34 -14.58 8.06
C LEU A 284 -10.72 -15.91 8.53
N PRO A 285 -9.42 -15.99 8.92
CA PRO A 285 -8.84 -17.21 9.47
C PRO A 285 -9.51 -17.64 10.79
N ALA A 286 -9.76 -16.69 11.70
CA ALA A 286 -10.44 -16.94 12.97
C ALA A 286 -11.92 -17.32 12.77
N LEU A 287 -12.50 -16.94 11.63
CA LEU A 287 -13.85 -17.31 11.22
C LEU A 287 -13.91 -18.63 10.43
N GLY A 288 -12.80 -19.34 10.22
CA GLY A 288 -12.76 -20.58 9.46
C GLY A 288 -13.02 -20.42 7.95
N LEU A 289 -12.96 -19.18 7.44
CA LEU A 289 -13.27 -18.83 6.05
C LEU A 289 -11.98 -18.63 5.23
N ARG A 290 -11.03 -19.56 5.36
CA ARG A 290 -9.66 -19.43 4.80
C ARG A 290 -9.63 -19.19 3.28
N ARG A 291 -10.59 -19.75 2.53
CA ARG A 291 -10.73 -19.55 1.06
C ARG A 291 -10.86 -18.07 0.66
N TRP A 292 -11.39 -17.22 1.54
CA TRP A 292 -11.61 -15.80 1.26
C TRP A 292 -10.43 -14.92 1.70
N VAL A 293 -9.41 -15.48 2.37
CA VAL A 293 -8.26 -14.72 2.88
C VAL A 293 -7.45 -14.14 1.72
N LEU A 294 -7.16 -14.94 0.70
CA LEU A 294 -6.39 -14.50 -0.48
C LEU A 294 -7.04 -13.29 -1.18
N PRO A 295 -8.30 -13.34 -1.64
CA PRO A 295 -8.91 -12.19 -2.30
C PRO A 295 -9.04 -10.97 -1.37
N ALA A 296 -9.36 -11.16 -0.09
CA ALA A 296 -9.43 -10.06 0.88
C ALA A 296 -8.06 -9.41 1.13
N ALA A 297 -7.00 -10.22 1.22
CA ALA A 297 -5.63 -9.74 1.41
C ALA A 297 -5.11 -8.99 0.18
N LEU A 298 -5.43 -9.44 -1.03
CA LEU A 298 -5.06 -8.74 -2.27
C LEU A 298 -5.72 -7.36 -2.36
N LEU A 299 -7.02 -7.28 -2.06
CA LEU A 299 -7.72 -5.99 -1.97
C LEU A 299 -7.17 -5.13 -0.83
N GLY A 300 -6.84 -5.76 0.31
CA GLY A 300 -6.25 -5.11 1.47
C GLY A 300 -4.89 -4.47 1.21
N ALA A 301 -4.06 -5.15 0.42
CA ALA A 301 -2.73 -4.69 0.04
C ALA A 301 -2.77 -3.41 -0.78
N ILE A 302 -3.83 -3.18 -1.58
CA ILE A 302 -4.03 -1.92 -2.31
C ILE A 302 -4.07 -0.72 -1.36
N GLY A 303 -4.67 -0.88 -0.17
CA GLY A 303 -4.70 0.16 0.86
C GLY A 303 -3.32 0.49 1.41
N GLN A 304 -2.51 -0.53 1.70
CA GLN A 304 -1.16 -0.35 2.26
C GLN A 304 -0.20 0.28 1.25
N VAL A 305 -0.29 -0.14 -0.01
CA VAL A 305 0.53 0.48 -1.05
C VAL A 305 0.05 1.90 -1.38
N GLY A 306 -1.27 2.13 -1.42
CA GLY A 306 -1.84 3.46 -1.57
C GLY A 306 -1.36 4.43 -0.48
N LEU A 307 -1.30 3.94 0.75
CA LEU A 307 -0.76 4.65 1.90
C LEU A 307 0.70 5.05 1.67
N VAL A 308 1.58 4.12 1.29
CA VAL A 308 3.00 4.45 1.00
C VAL A 308 3.10 5.45 -0.15
N ASN A 309 2.33 5.24 -1.22
CA ASN A 309 2.29 6.14 -2.37
C ASN A 309 1.78 7.54 -2.03
N SER A 310 0.96 7.68 -1.00
CA SER A 310 0.56 8.99 -0.50
C SER A 310 1.82 9.79 -0.11
N PHE A 311 2.78 9.19 0.59
CA PHE A 311 4.01 9.88 1.00
C PHE A 311 5.00 10.16 -0.14
N SER A 312 4.90 9.47 -1.29
CA SER A 312 5.74 9.80 -2.46
C SER A 312 5.32 11.08 -3.20
N HIS A 313 4.10 11.58 -2.94
CA HIS A 313 3.66 12.88 -3.45
C HIS A 313 4.09 14.00 -2.52
N ILE A 314 5.38 14.30 -2.55
CA ILE A 314 6.02 15.22 -1.59
C ILE A 314 5.72 16.71 -1.86
N HIS A 315 5.00 17.03 -2.94
CA HIS A 315 4.44 18.35 -3.19
C HIS A 315 3.34 18.71 -2.17
N THR A 316 2.70 17.72 -1.55
CA THR A 316 1.71 17.94 -0.48
C THR A 316 2.44 17.99 0.86
N PRO A 317 2.20 18.99 1.74
CA PRO A 317 2.84 19.03 3.05
C PRO A 317 2.54 17.77 3.87
N ILE A 318 3.56 17.23 4.54
CA ILE A 318 3.46 15.95 5.28
C ILE A 318 2.30 15.91 6.27
N VAL A 319 1.95 17.03 6.90
CA VAL A 319 0.84 17.11 7.86
C VAL A 319 -0.49 16.69 7.19
N TYR A 320 -0.76 17.17 5.98
CA TYR A 320 -1.96 16.77 5.22
C TYR A 320 -1.90 15.30 4.80
N VAL A 321 -0.70 14.79 4.48
CA VAL A 321 -0.50 13.38 4.15
C VAL A 321 -0.80 12.46 5.34
N VAL A 322 -0.36 12.83 6.53
CA VAL A 322 -0.64 12.07 7.76
C VAL A 322 -2.13 12.14 8.10
N LEU A 323 -2.75 13.32 8.05
CA LEU A 323 -4.18 13.48 8.33
C LEU A 323 -5.05 12.64 7.40
N ARG A 324 -4.80 12.68 6.08
CA ARG A 324 -5.58 11.85 5.13
C ARG A 324 -5.43 10.35 5.41
N THR A 325 -4.24 9.89 5.83
CA THR A 325 -3.99 8.49 6.17
C THR A 325 -4.72 8.11 7.45
N LEU A 326 -4.70 8.97 8.47
CA LEU A 326 -5.46 8.75 9.71
C LEU A 326 -6.97 8.69 9.44
N TYR A 327 -7.52 9.61 8.67
CA TYR A 327 -8.94 9.57 8.30
C TYR A 327 -9.28 8.32 7.50
N ALA A 328 -8.42 7.91 6.56
CA ALA A 328 -8.62 6.69 5.80
C ALA A 328 -8.62 5.43 6.69
N LEU A 329 -7.74 5.39 7.69
CA LEU A 329 -7.66 4.29 8.66
C LEU A 329 -8.86 4.24 9.60
N VAL A 330 -9.31 5.39 10.13
CA VAL A 330 -10.47 5.45 11.03
C VAL A 330 -11.74 5.02 10.30
N ILE A 331 -12.01 5.60 9.14
CA ILE A 331 -13.19 5.26 8.33
C ILE A 331 -13.09 3.80 7.86
N GLY A 332 -11.92 3.38 7.39
CA GLY A 332 -11.66 2.01 6.95
C GLY A 332 -11.80 0.98 8.08
N SER A 333 -11.41 1.32 9.30
CA SER A 333 -11.60 0.48 10.50
C SER A 333 -13.08 0.33 10.83
N ALA A 334 -13.86 1.42 10.76
CA ALA A 334 -15.30 1.36 11.01
C ALA A 334 -16.02 0.48 9.98
N ILE A 335 -15.75 0.69 8.68
CA ILE A 335 -16.33 -0.14 7.61
C ILE A 335 -15.87 -1.60 7.75
N GLY A 336 -14.58 -1.85 8.02
CA GLY A 336 -14.04 -3.18 8.25
C GLY A 336 -14.71 -3.89 9.43
N ALA A 337 -14.93 -3.20 10.54
CA ALA A 337 -15.64 -3.74 11.70
C ALA A 337 -17.08 -4.12 11.35
N VAL A 338 -17.80 -3.26 10.62
CA VAL A 338 -19.16 -3.56 10.14
C VAL A 338 -19.16 -4.80 9.24
N LEU A 339 -18.22 -4.92 8.30
CA LEU A 339 -18.10 -6.10 7.42
C LEU A 339 -17.87 -7.39 8.23
N ILE A 340 -16.98 -7.36 9.23
CA ILE A 340 -16.72 -8.52 10.09
C ILE A 340 -17.98 -8.90 10.88
N VAL A 341 -18.71 -7.93 11.42
CA VAL A 341 -19.97 -8.16 12.15
C VAL A 341 -21.03 -8.77 11.25
N LEU A 342 -21.16 -8.29 10.00
CA LEU A 342 -22.09 -8.85 9.03
C LEU A 342 -21.76 -10.31 8.69
N VAL A 343 -20.48 -10.64 8.52
CA VAL A 343 -20.03 -12.03 8.29
C VAL A 343 -20.35 -12.91 9.49
N LEU A 344 -20.10 -12.43 10.71
CA LEU A 344 -20.44 -13.12 11.95
C LEU A 344 -21.95 -13.37 12.07
N TRP A 345 -22.77 -12.37 11.75
CA TRP A 345 -24.22 -12.46 11.77
C TRP A 345 -24.76 -13.45 10.74
N GLY A 346 -24.24 -13.39 9.50
CA GLY A 346 -24.60 -14.34 8.44
C GLY A 346 -24.28 -15.79 8.81
N ARG A 347 -23.12 -16.04 9.45
CA ARG A 347 -22.77 -17.39 9.93
C ARG A 347 -23.72 -17.89 11.02
N ARG A 348 -24.11 -17.04 11.97
CA ARG A 348 -25.07 -17.42 13.03
C ARG A 348 -26.42 -17.83 12.46
N ARG A 349 -26.89 -17.16 11.40
CA ARG A 349 -28.16 -17.50 10.74
C ARG A 349 -28.09 -18.75 9.85
N TRP A 350 -26.94 -19.03 9.23
CA TRP A 350 -26.79 -20.18 8.33
C TRP A 350 -26.29 -21.46 9.00
N SER A 351 -25.91 -21.43 10.28
CA SER A 351 -25.55 -22.63 11.06
C SER A 351 -26.52 -22.94 12.23
N PRO A 352 -27.85 -23.06 12.04
CA PRO A 352 -28.73 -23.38 13.17
C PRO A 352 -28.75 -24.87 13.57
N HIS A 353 -28.18 -25.81 12.80
CA HIS A 353 -28.28 -27.25 13.12
C HIS A 353 -26.98 -28.02 12.85
N GLY A 354 -26.11 -28.07 13.85
CA GLY A 354 -25.24 -29.22 14.07
C GLY A 354 -25.78 -29.96 15.28
N THR A 355 -26.87 -30.72 15.10
CA THR A 355 -27.27 -31.75 16.06
C THR A 355 -26.06 -32.67 16.24
N ALA A 356 -25.55 -32.73 17.47
CA ALA A 356 -24.71 -33.84 17.87
C ALA A 356 -25.52 -35.12 17.59
N PRO A 357 -25.01 -36.11 16.86
CA PRO A 357 -25.63 -37.41 16.89
C PRO A 357 -25.56 -37.89 18.34
N ASP A 358 -26.73 -38.12 18.94
CA ASP A 358 -26.87 -38.74 20.25
C ASP A 358 -25.92 -39.94 20.33
N ALA A 359 -24.92 -39.84 21.20
CA ALA A 359 -24.13 -41.00 21.56
C ALA A 359 -25.10 -42.05 22.15
N PRO A 360 -25.16 -43.28 21.62
CA PRO A 360 -25.96 -44.31 22.25
C PRO A 360 -25.44 -44.50 23.67
N ARG A 361 -26.33 -44.31 24.66
CA ARG A 361 -26.07 -44.60 26.07
C ARG A 361 -25.58 -46.03 26.18
N GLY A 362 -24.27 -46.21 26.33
CA GLY A 362 -23.66 -47.48 26.69
C GLY A 362 -24.22 -47.93 28.03
N ARG A 363 -24.92 -49.07 28.03
CA ARG A 363 -25.34 -49.76 29.25
C ARG A 363 -24.10 -50.09 30.10
N PRO A 364 -24.17 -50.00 31.43
CA PRO A 364 -23.08 -50.45 32.28
C PRO A 364 -23.03 -51.99 32.22
N VAL A 365 -21.90 -52.54 31.80
CA VAL A 365 -21.59 -53.96 32.01
C VAL A 365 -21.28 -54.12 33.49
N ARG A 366 -22.16 -54.84 34.19
CA ARG A 366 -21.93 -55.36 35.54
C ARG A 366 -21.12 -56.66 35.46
N ALA A 367 -20.26 -56.81 36.47
CA ALA A 367 -19.52 -57.99 36.92
C ALA A 367 -18.37 -58.47 36.03
#